data_AF-A0A8J4XIE0-F1
#
_entry.id   AF-A0A8J4XIE0-F1
#
_cell.length_a   1.000
_cell.length_b   1.000
_cell.length_c   1.000
_cell.angle_alpha   90.00
_cell.angle_beta   90.00
_cell.angle_gamma   90.00
#
_symmetry.space_group_name_H-M   'P 1'
#
loop_
_entity.id
_entity.type
_entity.pdbx_description
1 polymer ?
#
loop_
_entity_poly.entity_id
_entity_poly.type
_entity_poly.pdbx_seq_one_letter_code
_entity_poly.pdbx_strand_id
1 'polypeptide(L)' 'MPRFVNTSMPYNSMNCHKKSEAHVWRYSKHNKIHRCLKCKSRIPITEKEYHLKWGMHENITK' A
#
# COMPACT_ATOMS: atom_id res chain seq x y z
N MET A 1 -9.19 30.98 -20.58
CA MET A 1 -8.42 30.52 -19.40
C MET A 1 -8.70 31.47 -18.25
N PRO A 2 -9.28 30.99 -17.14
CA PRO A 2 -8.80 31.47 -15.86
C PRO A 2 -8.32 30.29 -15.01
N ARG A 3 -7.06 30.41 -14.59
CA ARG A 3 -6.40 29.58 -13.58
C ARG A 3 -7.10 29.79 -12.24
N PHE A 4 -7.76 28.76 -11.72
CA PHE A 4 -8.00 28.66 -10.28
C PHE A 4 -6.84 27.91 -9.65
N VAL A 5 -6.00 28.65 -8.94
CA VAL A 5 -4.91 28.12 -8.11
C VAL A 5 -5.45 27.93 -6.69
N ASN A 6 -4.98 26.86 -6.04
CA ASN A 6 -5.07 26.53 -4.62
C ASN A 6 -6.28 25.72 -4.13
N THR A 7 -6.24 24.43 -4.43
CA THR A 7 -6.56 23.40 -3.43
C THR A 7 -5.28 22.75 -2.90
N SER A 8 -4.34 23.56 -2.41
CA SER A 8 -3.42 23.08 -1.38
C SER A 8 -4.20 22.95 -0.07
N MET A 9 -5.12 21.98 -0.02
CA MET A 9 -5.37 21.30 1.23
C MET A 9 -3.98 20.87 1.70
N PRO A 10 -3.53 21.21 2.92
CA PRO A 10 -2.31 20.59 3.41
C PRO A 10 -2.58 19.10 3.25
N TYR A 11 -1.80 18.46 2.38
CA TYR A 11 -1.74 17.00 2.29
C TYR A 11 -1.21 16.64 3.66
N ASN A 12 -2.13 16.56 4.61
CA ASN A 12 -1.91 16.15 5.96
C ASN A 12 -1.46 14.72 5.69
N SER A 13 -0.14 14.56 5.64
CA SER A 13 0.52 13.28 5.65
C SER A 13 0.00 12.67 6.94
N MET A 14 -1.15 12.01 6.83
CA MET A 14 -1.75 11.16 7.85
C MET A 14 -0.73 10.06 7.96
N ASN A 15 0.28 10.38 8.75
CA ASN A 15 1.45 9.57 8.95
C ASN A 15 0.88 8.44 9.78
N CYS A 16 0.55 7.32 9.14
CA CYS A 16 0.00 6.15 9.83
C CYS A 16 0.91 5.71 11.00
N HIS A 17 2.17 6.15 10.96
CA HIS A 17 3.17 6.05 12.02
C HIS A 17 2.90 6.88 13.28
N LYS A 18 1.96 7.85 13.29
CA LYS A 18 1.83 8.86 14.37
C LYS A 18 0.76 8.62 15.43
N LYS A 19 -0.05 7.57 15.36
CA LYS A 19 -0.94 7.10 16.45
C LYS A 19 -1.82 5.99 15.89
N SER A 20 -1.59 4.74 16.28
CA SER A 20 -2.57 3.63 16.34
C SER A 20 -3.54 3.41 15.16
N GLU A 21 -3.33 4.03 14.01
CA GLU A 21 -4.19 3.91 12.86
C GLU A 21 -3.78 2.67 12.07
N ALA A 22 -4.74 1.77 11.86
CA ALA A 22 -4.52 0.62 11.02
C ALA A 22 -4.08 1.06 9.61
N HIS A 23 -2.90 0.59 9.20
CA HIS A 23 -2.43 0.77 7.84
C HIS A 23 -3.32 -0.04 6.89
N VAL A 24 -3.99 0.65 5.96
CA VAL A 24 -4.73 -0.03 4.88
C VAL A 24 -3.74 -0.31 3.74
N TRP A 25 -3.44 -1.58 3.51
CA TRP A 25 -2.43 -2.02 2.53
C TRP A 25 -3.04 -2.42 1.19
N ARG A 26 -2.46 -1.94 0.09
CA ARG A 26 -2.59 -2.54 -1.24
C ARG A 26 -1.36 -3.37 -1.55
N TYR A 27 -1.58 -4.55 -2.08
CA TYR A 27 -0.55 -5.53 -2.37
C TYR A 27 -0.28 -5.57 -3.87
N SER A 28 0.98 -5.50 -4.28
CA SER A 28 1.39 -5.68 -5.67
C SER A 28 2.13 -7.01 -5.79
N LYS A 29 1.53 -8.00 -6.48
CA LYS A 29 2.18 -9.31 -6.76
C LYS A 29 3.44 -9.12 -7.61
N HIS A 30 3.35 -8.28 -8.64
CA HIS A 30 4.42 -8.07 -9.62
C HIS A 30 5.67 -7.42 -9.00
N ASN A 31 5.46 -6.35 -8.22
CA ASN A 31 6.55 -5.63 -7.59
C ASN A 31 6.91 -6.19 -6.19
N LYS A 32 6.15 -7.17 -5.68
CA LYS A 32 6.28 -7.72 -4.32
C LYS A 32 6.37 -6.63 -3.25
N ILE A 33 5.45 -5.66 -3.28
CA ILE A 33 5.37 -4.58 -2.27
C ILE A 33 3.98 -4.44 -1.64
N HIS A 34 3.96 -4.08 -0.35
CA HIS A 34 2.85 -3.51 0.39
C HIS A 34 2.89 -1.99 0.26
N ARG A 35 1.83 -1.37 -0.25
CA ARG A 35 1.69 0.09 -0.31
C ARG A 35 0.53 0.55 0.56
N CYS A 36 0.79 1.43 1.52
CA CYS A 36 -0.28 1.99 2.32
C CYS A 36 -1.12 2.95 1.47
N LEU A 37 -2.45 2.83 1.53
CA LEU A 37 -3.34 3.73 0.81
C LEU A 37 -3.40 5.14 1.39
N LYS A 38 -3.18 5.26 2.70
CA LYS A 38 -3.19 6.53 3.44
C LYS A 38 -1.83 7.23 3.35
N CYS A 39 -0.80 6.72 4.02
CA CYS A 39 0.51 7.37 4.08
C CYS A 39 1.41 7.12 2.85
N LYS A 40 0.98 6.28 1.90
CA LYS A 40 1.75 5.89 0.70
C LYS A 40 3.09 5.20 0.98
N SER A 41 3.40 4.85 2.23
CA SER A 41 4.57 4.04 2.60
C SER A 41 4.60 2.75 1.79
N ARG A 42 5.81 2.36 1.37
CA ARG A 42 6.07 1.14 0.60
C ARG A 42 6.95 0.24 1.45
N ILE A 43 6.49 -0.98 1.68
CA ILE A 43 7.23 -2.01 2.42
C ILE A 43 7.36 -3.22 1.49
N PRO A 44 8.56 -3.78 1.28
CA PRO A 44 8.70 -5.01 0.51
C PRO A 44 7.96 -6.16 1.19
N ILE A 45 7.31 -7.00 0.40
CA ILE A 45 6.65 -8.22 0.87
C ILE A 45 7.74 -9.26 1.10
N THR A 46 7.75 -9.88 2.26
CA THR A 46 8.67 -10.99 2.52
C THR A 46 8.25 -12.22 1.71
N GLU A 47 9.20 -13.09 1.38
CA GLU A 47 8.91 -14.32 0.64
C GLU A 47 7.85 -15.18 1.35
N LYS A 48 7.93 -15.29 2.68
CA LYS A 48 6.93 -15.99 3.53
C LYS A 48 5.53 -15.40 3.37
N GLU A 49 5.38 -14.08 3.47
CA GLU A 49 4.08 -13.41 3.29
C GLU A 49 3.54 -13.56 1.87
N TYR A 50 4.42 -13.54 0.87
CA TYR A 50 4.05 -13.76 -0.52
C TYR A 50 3.50 -15.17 -0.73
N HIS A 51 4.18 -16.20 -0.22
CA HIS A 51 3.71 -17.59 -0.32
C HIS A 51 2.42 -17.83 0.47
N LEU A 52 2.25 -17.23 1.65
CA LEU A 52 0.98 -17.32 2.39
C LEU A 52 -0.19 -16.73 1.61
N LYS A 53 0.03 -15.64 0.88
CA LYS A 53 -1.03 -14.94 0.15
C LYS A 53 -1.31 -15.53 -1.23
N TRP A 54 -0.29 -16.04 -1.93
CA TRP A 54 -0.41 -16.50 -3.32
C TRP A 54 0.13 -17.91 -3.59
N GLY A 55 0.98 -18.47 -2.73
CA GLY A 55 1.61 -19.79 -2.92
C GLY A 55 0.65 -20.97 -2.88
N MET A 56 -0.55 -20.79 -2.32
CA MET A 56 -1.61 -21.82 -2.32
C MET A 56 -2.32 -21.93 -3.69
N HIS A 57 -2.39 -20.86 -4.48
CA HIS A 57 -3.07 -20.87 -5.78
C HIS A 57 -2.29 -21.63 -6.87
N GLU A 58 -0.97 -21.76 -6.71
CA GLU A 58 -0.10 -22.42 -7.70
C GLU A 58 -0.05 -23.95 -7.50
N ASN A 59 -0.57 -24.47 -6.38
CA ASN A 59 -0.61 -25.92 -6.09
C ASN A 59 -1.94 -26.60 -6.46
N ILE A 60 -2.99 -25.85 -6.80
CA ILE A 60 -4.31 -26.41 -7.15
C ILE A 60 -4.42 -26.70 -8.67
N THR A 61 -3.37 -26.38 -9.45
CA THR A 61 -3.33 -26.57 -10.91
C THR A 61 -2.35 -27.66 -11.37
N LYS A 62 -1.98 -28.59 -10.48
CA LYS A 62 -1.23 -29.81 -10.85
C LYS A 62 -2.11 -31.05 -10.83
#